data_AF-R6GWB4-F1
#
_entry.id   AF-R6GWB4-F1
#
_cell.length_a   1.000
_cell.length_b   1.000
_cell.length_c   1.000
_cell.angle_alpha   90.00
_cell.angle_beta   90.00
_cell.angle_gamma   90.00
#
_symmetry.space_group_name_H-M   'P 1'
#
loop_
_entity.id
_entity.type
_entity.pdbx_description
1 polymer ?
#
loop_
_entity_poly.entity_id
_entity_poly.type
_entity_poly.pdbx_seq_one_letter_code
_entity_poly.pdbx_strand_id
1 'polypeptide(L)'
;MKHAKKLASVLLALVMVFAVATTAFAAGTNSITVTGAQANETYKIYKMLDLVVNNDKTAYSYTVNSDWVNFFTGEGAGAAYVNIDAQGYVTWKEEKNTADEMESFGKAAAAYVTMDALDSQTPTEDGNITFTGLESGYYLITSTNGNLAMVDTTPTNPDATVNEKNPDATLDKDVQEDSNQNWGNENSAQIGDTVNFKVSINVKKGAKNYVMHDKMEDGLTFNADSVEINGLTQGADYTVVTKDTDPAVTDTCTFEIHFAQSYLDRVSTDTTLTVTYSAVLNENASVDTGEKNDAKLT
;
A
#
# COMPACT_ATOMS: atom_id res chain seq x y z
N MET A 1 29.45 11.10 4.85
CA MET A 1 29.18 10.46 6.15
C MET A 1 27.80 9.84 6.09
N LYS A 2 27.75 8.52 6.28
CA LYS A 2 26.62 7.65 6.66
C LYS A 2 25.35 7.72 5.79
N HIS A 3 25.29 6.72 4.90
CA HIS A 3 24.09 6.25 4.21
C HIS A 3 22.93 6.03 5.20
N ALA A 4 21.91 6.88 5.16
CA ALA A 4 20.61 6.58 5.73
C ALA A 4 19.91 5.61 4.75
N LYS A 5 19.98 4.31 5.08
CA LYS A 5 19.38 3.24 4.28
C LYS A 5 17.86 3.23 4.50
N LYS A 6 17.13 3.15 3.38
CA LYS A 6 15.67 3.17 3.27
C LYS A 6 15.11 1.86 3.85
N LEU A 7 14.14 1.93 4.75
CA LEU A 7 13.47 0.74 5.30
C LEU A 7 12.18 0.49 4.50
N ALA A 8 12.17 -0.49 3.61
CA ALA A 8 10.96 -1.29 3.41
C ALA A 8 10.98 -2.35 4.52
N SER A 9 10.21 -2.14 5.58
CA SER A 9 10.33 -2.99 6.75
C SER A 9 9.49 -4.27 6.54
N VAL A 10 9.99 -5.28 5.83
CA VAL A 10 9.46 -6.65 5.97
C VAL A 10 9.48 -6.97 7.47
N LEU A 11 8.31 -7.17 8.11
CA LEU A 11 8.26 -7.51 9.52
C LEU A 11 8.63 -8.99 9.62
N LEU A 12 9.93 -9.25 9.67
CA LEU A 12 10.48 -10.59 9.70
C LEU A 12 10.68 -10.99 11.16
N ALA A 13 9.79 -11.82 11.69
CA ALA A 13 10.08 -12.63 12.85
C ALA A 13 10.68 -13.95 12.33
N LEU A 14 11.97 -14.17 12.56
CA LEU A 14 12.64 -15.46 12.29
C LEU A 14 13.13 -16.00 13.63
N VAL A 15 12.43 -16.99 14.18
CA VAL A 15 12.94 -17.76 15.33
C VAL A 15 13.76 -18.94 14.79
N MET A 16 15.08 -18.83 14.80
CA MET A 16 15.98 -19.95 14.50
C MET A 16 16.22 -20.77 15.76
N VAL A 17 15.74 -22.02 15.79
CA VAL A 17 16.13 -23.02 16.79
C VAL A 17 16.54 -24.30 16.07
N PHE A 18 17.82 -24.64 16.14
CA PHE A 18 18.38 -25.89 15.63
C PHE A 18 18.07 -27.05 16.59
N ALA A 19 17.23 -28.01 16.19
CA ALA A 19 17.31 -29.41 16.64
C ALA A 19 16.38 -30.32 15.83
N VAL A 20 16.83 -31.55 15.59
CA VAL A 20 16.16 -32.60 14.80
C VAL A 20 14.76 -32.89 15.33
N ALA A 21 13.72 -32.51 14.59
CA ALA A 21 12.32 -32.69 14.97
C ALA A 21 11.72 -34.00 14.39
N THR A 22 11.16 -34.85 15.25
CA THR A 22 10.25 -35.94 14.85
C THR A 22 8.90 -35.36 14.47
N THR A 23 8.30 -35.79 13.35
CA THR A 23 7.16 -35.13 12.71
C THR A 23 5.85 -35.20 13.53
N ALA A 24 5.35 -34.06 14.00
CA ALA A 24 3.94 -33.85 14.34
C ALA A 24 3.46 -32.53 13.74
N PHE A 25 2.39 -32.55 12.95
CA PHE A 25 1.76 -31.33 12.43
C PHE A 25 0.94 -30.69 13.55
N ALA A 26 1.19 -29.40 13.83
CA ALA A 26 0.33 -28.63 14.73
C ALA A 26 -1.03 -28.43 14.04
N ALA A 27 -2.10 -28.96 14.64
CA ALA A 27 -3.45 -28.80 14.14
C ALA A 27 -3.82 -27.31 13.96
N GLY A 28 -4.61 -27.00 12.92
CA GLY A 28 -4.92 -25.64 12.47
C GLY A 28 -5.70 -24.79 13.47
N THR A 29 -5.02 -24.20 14.44
CA THR A 29 -5.57 -23.27 15.43
C THR A 29 -4.93 -21.88 15.36
N ASN A 30 -3.98 -21.67 14.47
CA ASN A 30 -3.26 -20.40 14.40
C ASN A 30 -4.07 -19.36 13.64
N SER A 31 -3.73 -18.09 13.89
CA SER A 31 -4.31 -16.94 13.23
C SER A 31 -3.24 -15.94 12.79
N ILE A 32 -3.53 -15.23 11.71
CA ILE A 32 -2.76 -14.07 11.28
C ILE A 32 -3.72 -12.90 11.10
N THR A 33 -3.52 -11.84 11.87
CA THR A 33 -4.29 -10.59 11.74
C THR A 33 -3.54 -9.60 10.87
N VAL A 34 -4.19 -9.06 9.84
CA VAL A 34 -3.75 -7.88 9.09
C VAL A 34 -4.43 -6.67 9.72
N THR A 35 -3.66 -5.78 10.34
CA THR A 35 -4.18 -4.55 10.94
C THR A 35 -4.26 -3.44 9.90
N GLY A 36 -5.31 -2.61 9.98
CA GLY A 36 -5.50 -1.48 9.07
C GLY A 36 -5.72 -1.89 7.61
N ALA A 37 -6.33 -3.04 7.37
CA ALA A 37 -6.73 -3.45 6.02
C ALA A 37 -7.73 -2.44 5.43
N GLN A 38 -7.62 -2.19 4.13
CA GLN A 38 -8.39 -1.18 3.43
C GLN A 38 -9.69 -1.76 2.84
N ALA A 39 -10.75 -0.97 2.83
CA ALA A 39 -12.03 -1.33 2.21
C ALA A 39 -11.86 -1.67 0.72
N ASN A 40 -12.57 -2.70 0.26
CA ASN A 40 -12.60 -3.21 -1.12
C ASN A 40 -11.25 -3.77 -1.63
N GLU A 41 -10.24 -3.83 -0.79
CA GLU A 41 -8.95 -4.43 -1.09
C GLU A 41 -9.00 -5.94 -0.82
N THR A 42 -8.52 -6.76 -1.76
CA THR A 42 -8.54 -8.22 -1.59
C THR A 42 -7.20 -8.74 -1.09
N TYR A 43 -7.21 -9.28 0.12
CA TYR A 43 -6.08 -9.91 0.77
C TYR A 43 -6.13 -11.42 0.57
N LYS A 44 -5.00 -12.00 0.16
CA LYS A 44 -4.84 -13.45 -0.06
C LYS A 44 -3.65 -13.96 0.72
N ILE A 45 -3.77 -15.16 1.28
CA ILE A 45 -2.71 -15.80 2.06
C ILE A 45 -2.26 -17.12 1.43
N TYR A 46 -0.96 -17.37 1.42
CA TYR A 46 -0.32 -18.55 0.84
C TYR A 46 0.69 -19.13 1.84
N LYS A 47 0.69 -20.44 2.06
CA LYS A 47 1.67 -21.11 2.92
C LYS A 47 2.88 -21.53 2.10
N MET A 48 4.01 -20.88 2.31
CA MET A 48 5.26 -21.13 1.57
C MET A 48 6.07 -22.29 2.16
N LEU A 49 6.14 -22.36 3.49
CA LEU A 49 6.89 -23.38 4.22
C LEU A 49 5.98 -24.02 5.27
N ASP A 50 6.04 -25.34 5.39
CA ASP A 50 5.40 -26.09 6.46
C ASP A 50 6.31 -26.09 7.70
N LEU A 51 5.72 -25.93 8.89
CA LEU A 51 6.46 -26.08 10.15
C LEU A 51 6.42 -27.54 10.63
N VAL A 52 7.59 -28.14 10.78
CA VAL A 52 7.80 -29.42 11.46
C VAL A 52 8.17 -29.15 12.90
N VAL A 53 7.39 -29.68 13.83
CA VAL A 53 7.58 -29.50 15.27
C VAL A 53 8.05 -30.81 15.89
N ASN A 54 9.07 -30.76 16.76
CA ASN A 54 9.48 -31.95 17.51
C ASN A 54 8.38 -32.39 18.48
N ASN A 55 8.37 -33.65 18.91
CA ASN A 55 7.30 -34.17 19.78
C ASN A 55 7.12 -33.36 21.07
N ASP A 56 8.20 -32.78 21.60
CA ASP A 56 8.19 -32.01 22.84
C ASP A 56 7.79 -30.52 22.65
N LYS A 57 7.54 -30.09 21.40
CA LYS A 57 7.21 -28.70 21.02
C LYS A 57 8.23 -27.65 21.50
N THR A 58 9.49 -28.04 21.56
CA THR A 58 10.64 -27.21 21.99
C THR A 58 11.57 -26.80 20.84
N ALA A 59 11.44 -27.44 19.68
CA ALA A 59 12.22 -27.17 18.49
C ALA A 59 11.34 -27.26 17.23
N TYR A 60 11.61 -26.38 16.28
CA TYR A 60 10.87 -26.30 15.03
C TYR A 60 11.83 -26.26 13.85
N SER A 61 11.41 -26.80 12.72
CA SER A 61 12.14 -26.75 11.45
C SER A 61 11.15 -26.50 10.33
N TYR A 62 11.60 -25.90 9.24
CA TYR A 62 10.74 -25.64 8.08
C TYR A 62 11.04 -26.62 6.96
N THR A 63 10.00 -27.07 6.25
CA THR A 63 10.10 -27.79 4.98
C THR A 63 9.36 -27.01 3.90
N VAL A 64 9.77 -27.15 2.64
CA VAL A 64 9.10 -26.43 1.54
C VAL A 64 7.71 -27.02 1.31
N ASN A 65 6.69 -26.16 1.27
CA ASN A 65 5.34 -26.58 0.90
C ASN A 65 5.31 -27.07 -0.55
N SER A 66 4.50 -28.09 -0.86
CA SER A 66 4.50 -28.76 -2.17
C SER A 66 4.30 -27.80 -3.35
N ASP A 67 3.50 -26.75 -3.17
CA ASP A 67 3.17 -25.80 -4.24
C ASP A 67 4.31 -24.81 -4.50
N TRP A 68 5.26 -24.71 -3.56
CA TRP A 68 6.39 -23.77 -3.58
C TRP A 68 7.73 -24.45 -3.89
N VAL A 69 7.75 -25.75 -4.17
CA VAL A 69 9.01 -26.50 -4.44
C VAL A 69 9.82 -25.86 -5.57
N ASN A 70 9.19 -25.52 -6.70
CA ASN A 70 9.90 -24.94 -7.84
C ASN A 70 10.38 -23.50 -7.58
N PHE A 71 9.79 -22.80 -6.61
CA PHE A 71 10.26 -21.47 -6.22
C PHE A 71 11.55 -21.54 -5.39
N PHE A 72 11.66 -22.51 -4.48
CA PHE A 72 12.80 -22.64 -3.57
C PHE A 72 13.92 -23.55 -4.08
N THR A 73 13.75 -24.23 -5.21
CA THR A 73 14.73 -25.17 -5.76
C THR A 73 15.09 -24.86 -7.21
N GLY A 74 16.19 -25.46 -7.70
CA GLY A 74 16.62 -25.30 -9.10
C GLY A 74 16.90 -23.84 -9.47
N GLU A 75 16.24 -23.36 -10.53
CA GLU A 75 16.33 -21.98 -11.03
C GLU A 75 15.27 -21.05 -10.40
N GLY A 76 14.50 -21.53 -9.42
CA GLY A 76 13.52 -20.74 -8.70
C GLY A 76 14.13 -19.54 -7.98
N ALA A 77 13.45 -18.40 -8.01
CA ALA A 77 13.97 -17.15 -7.43
C ALA A 77 14.22 -17.25 -5.92
N GLY A 78 13.49 -18.11 -5.20
CA GLY A 78 13.68 -18.39 -3.78
C GLY A 78 14.91 -19.25 -3.46
N ALA A 79 15.46 -20.00 -4.42
CA ALA A 79 16.63 -20.87 -4.21
C ALA A 79 17.88 -20.09 -3.80
N ALA A 80 17.96 -18.82 -4.18
CA ALA A 80 19.05 -17.95 -3.77
C ALA A 80 19.01 -17.61 -2.26
N TYR A 81 17.86 -17.74 -1.60
CA TYR A 81 17.60 -17.25 -0.24
C TYR A 81 17.74 -18.31 0.86
N VAL A 82 17.67 -19.59 0.50
CA VAL A 82 17.69 -20.70 1.45
C VAL A 82 18.69 -21.78 1.04
N ASN A 83 19.13 -22.56 2.02
CA ASN A 83 19.75 -23.86 1.84
C ASN A 83 18.73 -24.93 2.25
N ILE A 84 18.61 -25.98 1.46
CA ILE A 84 17.75 -27.13 1.75
C ILE A 84 18.65 -28.35 1.90
N ASP A 85 18.60 -29.02 3.05
CA ASP A 85 19.41 -30.21 3.31
C ASP A 85 18.83 -31.47 2.65
N ALA A 86 19.53 -32.60 2.80
CA ALA A 86 19.11 -33.88 2.22
C ALA A 86 17.79 -34.43 2.83
N GLN A 87 17.38 -33.90 3.98
CA GLN A 87 16.12 -34.24 4.64
C GLN A 87 14.99 -33.28 4.26
N GLY A 88 15.26 -32.24 3.47
CA GLY A 88 14.29 -31.25 3.01
C GLY A 88 14.12 -30.06 3.96
N TYR A 89 14.96 -29.94 4.99
CA TYR A 89 14.85 -28.83 5.94
C TYR A 89 15.48 -27.56 5.39
N VAL A 90 14.76 -26.46 5.57
CA VAL A 90 15.08 -25.13 5.07
C VAL A 90 15.88 -24.35 6.12
N THR A 91 17.02 -23.80 5.70
CA THR A 91 17.83 -22.84 6.47
C THR A 91 17.99 -21.56 5.66
N TRP A 92 17.61 -20.41 6.23
CA TRP A 92 17.78 -19.12 5.58
C TRP A 92 19.26 -18.71 5.51
N LYS A 93 19.67 -18.13 4.39
CA LYS A 93 21.02 -17.60 4.23
C LYS A 93 21.15 -16.25 4.95
N GLU A 94 22.10 -16.14 5.87
CA GLU A 94 22.26 -14.94 6.70
C GLU A 94 22.52 -13.68 5.86
N GLU A 95 23.28 -13.80 4.77
CA GLU A 95 23.59 -12.69 3.86
C GLU A 95 22.36 -12.16 3.11
N LYS A 96 21.26 -12.92 3.10
CA LYS A 96 19.99 -12.56 2.47
C LYS A 96 18.97 -11.96 3.44
N ASN A 97 19.33 -11.76 4.70
CA ASN A 97 18.44 -11.24 5.74
C ASN A 97 18.38 -9.69 5.83
N THR A 98 18.75 -8.98 4.76
CA THR A 98 18.62 -7.51 4.75
C THR A 98 17.22 -7.10 4.28
N ALA A 99 16.76 -5.91 4.69
CA ALA A 99 15.44 -5.41 4.30
C ALA A 99 15.23 -5.40 2.77
N ASP A 100 16.25 -4.96 2.00
CA ASP A 100 16.18 -4.90 0.53
C ASP A 100 16.13 -6.30 -0.11
N GLU A 101 16.87 -7.26 0.44
CA GLU A 101 16.87 -8.65 -0.01
C GLU A 101 15.52 -9.32 0.29
N MET A 102 14.95 -9.09 1.47
CA MET A 102 13.65 -9.62 1.86
C MET A 102 12.50 -8.95 1.09
N GLU A 103 12.62 -7.67 0.75
CA GLU A 103 11.68 -7.00 -0.16
C GLU A 103 11.73 -7.66 -1.55
N SER A 104 12.94 -7.90 -2.07
CA SER A 104 13.15 -8.55 -3.37
C SER A 104 12.61 -9.99 -3.37
N PHE A 105 12.85 -10.73 -2.29
CA PHE A 105 12.28 -12.06 -2.07
C PHE A 105 10.74 -12.02 -2.05
N GLY A 106 10.16 -11.06 -1.32
CA GLY A 106 8.72 -10.80 -1.27
C GLY A 106 8.10 -10.62 -2.64
N LYS A 107 8.70 -9.71 -3.44
CA LYS A 107 8.26 -9.43 -4.80
C LYS A 107 8.38 -10.64 -5.71
N ALA A 108 9.48 -11.39 -5.62
CA ALA A 108 9.68 -12.61 -6.39
C ALA A 108 8.67 -13.70 -6.01
N ALA A 109 8.39 -13.88 -4.71
CA ALA A 109 7.40 -14.83 -4.23
C ALA A 109 6.00 -14.47 -4.73
N ALA A 110 5.61 -13.20 -4.62
CA ALA A 110 4.32 -12.72 -5.13
C ALA A 110 4.16 -12.90 -6.64
N ALA A 111 5.23 -12.67 -7.42
CA ALA A 111 5.23 -12.91 -8.85
C ALA A 111 5.17 -14.41 -9.23
N TYR A 112 5.63 -15.29 -8.35
CA TYR A 112 5.57 -16.74 -8.54
C TYR A 112 4.17 -17.32 -8.25
N VAL A 113 3.31 -16.61 -7.51
CA VAL A 113 1.98 -17.11 -7.15
C VAL A 113 1.16 -17.38 -8.40
N THR A 114 0.99 -18.66 -8.72
CA THR A 114 0.08 -19.17 -9.77
C THR A 114 -0.96 -20.15 -9.22
N MET A 115 -0.83 -20.53 -7.95
CA MET A 115 -1.74 -21.44 -7.24
C MET A 115 -2.90 -20.68 -6.60
N ASP A 116 -3.93 -21.42 -6.19
CA ASP A 116 -5.01 -20.86 -5.38
C ASP A 116 -4.51 -20.43 -3.99
N ALA A 117 -5.08 -19.35 -3.48
CA ALA A 117 -4.83 -18.90 -2.12
C ALA A 117 -5.44 -19.88 -1.12
N LEU A 118 -4.81 -20.01 0.06
CA LEU A 118 -5.36 -20.79 1.16
C LEU A 118 -6.66 -20.17 1.69
N ASP A 119 -6.69 -18.84 1.75
CA ASP A 119 -7.87 -18.03 2.06
C ASP A 119 -7.78 -16.66 1.37
N SER A 120 -8.93 -16.01 1.21
CA SER A 120 -9.08 -14.69 0.58
C SER A 120 -10.15 -13.88 1.29
N GLN A 121 -9.85 -12.64 1.66
CA GLN A 121 -10.78 -11.73 2.32
C GLN A 121 -10.78 -10.36 1.65
N THR A 122 -11.97 -9.76 1.49
CA THR A 122 -12.17 -8.43 0.93
C THR A 122 -13.11 -7.67 1.87
N PRO A 123 -12.59 -6.87 2.82
CA PRO A 123 -13.43 -6.16 3.76
C PRO A 123 -14.20 -5.04 3.04
N THR A 124 -15.40 -4.72 3.51
CA THR A 124 -16.24 -3.64 2.93
C THR A 124 -15.95 -2.27 3.56
N GLU A 125 -15.22 -2.25 4.67
CA GLU A 125 -14.84 -1.06 5.43
C GLU A 125 -13.38 -1.22 5.88
N ASP A 126 -12.71 -0.10 6.18
CA ASP A 126 -11.35 -0.13 6.73
C ASP A 126 -11.35 -0.75 8.12
N GLY A 127 -10.34 -1.55 8.43
CA GLY A 127 -10.24 -2.21 9.74
C GLY A 127 -9.33 -3.42 9.74
N ASN A 128 -9.39 -4.21 10.81
CA ASN A 128 -8.58 -5.43 10.88
C ASN A 128 -9.31 -6.60 10.19
N ILE A 129 -8.56 -7.41 9.47
CA ILE A 129 -9.02 -8.73 9.01
C ILE A 129 -8.15 -9.82 9.65
N THR A 130 -8.72 -11.01 9.83
CA THR A 130 -8.00 -12.13 10.45
C THR A 130 -8.20 -13.40 9.66
N PHE A 131 -7.10 -13.97 9.19
CA PHE A 131 -7.05 -15.34 8.69
C PHE A 131 -6.97 -16.29 9.88
N THR A 132 -7.83 -17.30 9.94
CA THR A 132 -7.93 -18.24 11.08
C THR A 132 -7.86 -19.69 10.60
N GLY A 133 -7.70 -20.62 11.54
CA GLY A 133 -7.63 -22.05 11.21
C GLY A 133 -6.35 -22.45 10.48
N LEU A 134 -5.31 -21.65 10.62
CA LEU A 134 -4.04 -21.85 9.93
C LEU A 134 -3.21 -22.92 10.65
N GLU A 135 -2.57 -23.80 9.87
CA GLU A 135 -1.49 -24.65 10.38
C GLU A 135 -0.29 -23.79 10.79
N SER A 136 0.71 -24.38 11.42
CA SER A 136 1.98 -23.68 11.64
C SER A 136 2.82 -23.70 10.36
N GLY A 137 3.41 -22.56 10.01
CA GLY A 137 4.15 -22.41 8.77
C GLY A 137 4.63 -20.98 8.54
N TYR A 138 5.27 -20.78 7.39
CA TYR A 138 5.71 -19.47 6.90
C TYR A 138 4.81 -19.04 5.75
N TYR A 139 4.21 -17.86 5.86
CA TYR A 139 3.14 -17.40 4.98
C TYR A 139 3.55 -16.15 4.19
N LEU A 140 3.06 -16.06 2.96
CA LEU A 140 2.99 -14.85 2.15
C LEU A 140 1.55 -14.34 2.17
N ILE A 141 1.36 -13.05 2.45
CA ILE A 141 0.12 -12.33 2.26
C ILE A 141 0.31 -11.31 1.15
N THR A 142 -0.61 -11.31 0.18
CA THR A 142 -0.65 -10.36 -0.93
C THR A 142 -1.95 -9.58 -0.90
N SER A 143 -1.93 -8.35 -1.39
CA SER A 143 -3.12 -7.52 -1.58
C SER A 143 -3.27 -7.08 -3.06
N THR A 144 -4.45 -6.67 -3.51
CA THR A 144 -4.70 -6.14 -4.88
C THR A 144 -3.95 -4.83 -5.20
N ASN A 145 -3.78 -3.93 -4.23
CA ASN A 145 -2.88 -2.79 -4.21
C ASN A 145 -1.40 -3.21 -4.12
N GLY A 146 -1.12 -4.51 -3.96
CA GLY A 146 0.21 -5.11 -4.02
C GLY A 146 1.04 -4.92 -2.76
N ASN A 147 0.39 -4.84 -1.60
CA ASN A 147 1.04 -4.99 -0.32
C ASN A 147 1.48 -6.43 -0.13
N LEU A 148 2.68 -6.57 0.43
CA LEU A 148 3.32 -7.85 0.68
C LEU A 148 3.70 -7.94 2.15
N ALA A 149 3.23 -8.98 2.82
CA ALA A 149 3.68 -9.34 4.15
C ALA A 149 4.12 -10.80 4.16
N MET A 150 5.18 -11.08 4.92
CA MET A 150 5.66 -12.44 5.17
C MET A 150 5.75 -12.62 6.67
N VAL A 151 5.19 -13.71 7.18
CA VAL A 151 5.05 -13.94 8.62
C VAL A 151 4.94 -15.43 8.89
N ASP A 152 5.45 -15.87 10.03
CA ASP A 152 5.27 -17.23 10.51
C ASP A 152 4.24 -17.35 11.62
N THR A 153 3.66 -18.53 11.70
CA THR A 153 2.92 -18.99 12.88
C THR A 153 3.62 -20.21 13.44
N THR A 154 3.81 -20.22 14.76
CA THR A 154 4.45 -21.34 15.48
C THR A 154 3.61 -21.69 16.70
N PRO A 155 3.78 -22.87 17.33
CA PRO A 155 3.05 -23.18 18.57
C PRO A 155 3.27 -22.18 19.71
N THR A 156 4.39 -21.45 19.70
CA THR A 156 4.72 -20.38 20.66
C THR A 156 4.34 -18.97 20.19
N ASN A 157 3.99 -18.82 18.91
CA ASN A 157 3.46 -17.60 18.31
C ASN A 157 2.26 -17.95 17.41
N PRO A 158 1.14 -18.41 18.01
CA PRO A 158 -0.01 -18.89 17.24
C PRO A 158 -0.84 -17.76 16.63
N ASP A 159 -0.77 -16.56 17.20
CA ASP A 159 -1.57 -15.39 16.83
C ASP A 159 -0.67 -14.26 16.33
N ALA A 160 -0.21 -14.38 15.09
CA ALA A 160 0.68 -13.41 14.51
C ALA A 160 -0.08 -12.18 14.00
N THR A 161 0.60 -11.04 13.96
CA THR A 161 0.04 -9.78 13.45
C THR A 161 0.98 -9.18 12.42
N VAL A 162 0.42 -8.74 11.31
CA VAL A 162 1.09 -7.94 10.30
C VAL A 162 0.32 -6.64 10.11
N ASN A 163 1.02 -5.56 9.78
CA ASN A 163 0.37 -4.29 9.53
C ASN A 163 0.23 -4.08 8.03
N GLU A 164 -0.92 -3.58 7.60
CA GLU A 164 -1.06 -2.90 6.31
C GLU A 164 -0.05 -1.73 6.27
N LYS A 165 0.67 -1.66 5.16
CA LYS A 165 1.73 -0.69 4.87
C LYS A 165 1.39 0.27 3.75
N ASN A 166 0.17 0.26 3.22
CA ASN A 166 -0.41 1.46 2.66
C ASN A 166 -0.93 2.30 3.83
N PRO A 167 -0.23 3.36 4.28
CA PRO A 167 -0.87 4.32 5.14
C PRO A 167 -1.91 5.06 4.28
N ASP A 168 -3.04 5.41 4.87
CA ASP A 168 -3.96 6.36 4.26
C ASP A 168 -3.17 7.62 3.87
N ALA A 169 -3.15 7.93 2.58
CA ALA A 169 -2.62 9.21 2.16
C ALA A 169 -3.59 10.29 2.63
N THR A 170 -3.03 11.32 3.27
CA THR A 170 -3.84 12.44 3.76
C THR A 170 -3.87 13.53 2.70
N LEU A 171 -4.99 14.26 2.67
CA LEU A 171 -5.20 15.40 1.82
C LEU A 171 -5.70 16.55 2.69
N ASP A 172 -5.00 17.68 2.66
CA ASP A 172 -5.45 18.93 3.27
C ASP A 172 -5.63 19.99 2.18
N LYS A 173 -6.72 20.75 2.23
CA LYS A 173 -7.06 21.77 1.24
C LYS A 173 -7.22 23.14 1.90
N ASP A 174 -6.50 24.09 1.34
CA ASP A 174 -6.61 25.50 1.68
C ASP A 174 -7.12 26.30 0.47
N VAL A 175 -7.78 27.41 0.76
CA VAL A 175 -8.06 28.51 -0.15
C VAL A 175 -7.24 29.73 0.26
N GLN A 176 -6.81 30.53 -0.71
CA GLN A 176 -6.04 31.74 -0.46
C GLN A 176 -6.96 32.93 -0.20
N GLU A 177 -6.67 33.70 0.86
CA GLU A 177 -7.36 34.95 1.11
C GLU A 177 -6.87 36.09 0.22
N ASP A 178 -7.79 36.84 -0.35
CA ASP A 178 -7.47 37.93 -1.29
C ASP A 178 -6.73 39.09 -0.59
N SER A 179 -7.18 39.43 0.61
CA SER A 179 -6.83 40.64 1.35
C SER A 179 -5.42 40.62 1.95
N ASN A 180 -4.92 39.42 2.26
CA ASN A 180 -3.65 39.22 2.96
C ASN A 180 -2.79 38.09 2.39
N GLN A 181 -3.28 37.40 1.36
CA GLN A 181 -2.59 36.30 0.66
C GLN A 181 -2.30 35.07 1.52
N ASN A 182 -2.90 34.96 2.72
CA ASN A 182 -2.74 33.82 3.61
C ASN A 182 -3.55 32.62 3.11
N TRP A 183 -3.08 31.42 3.46
CA TRP A 183 -3.81 30.18 3.19
C TRP A 183 -4.63 29.79 4.41
N GLY A 184 -5.90 29.45 4.19
CA GLY A 184 -6.82 29.00 5.23
C GLY A 184 -7.97 28.17 4.66
N ASN A 185 -8.98 27.89 5.47
CA ASN A 185 -10.14 27.08 5.08
C ASN A 185 -11.30 27.90 4.49
N GLU A 186 -11.19 29.22 4.49
CA GLU A 186 -12.19 30.16 3.98
C GLU A 186 -11.52 31.39 3.35
N ASN A 187 -12.20 32.02 2.41
CA ASN A 187 -11.80 33.28 1.82
C ASN A 187 -13.02 34.18 1.57
N SER A 188 -12.77 35.46 1.32
CA SER A 188 -13.74 36.39 0.75
C SER A 188 -13.30 36.75 -0.67
N ALA A 189 -14.24 36.82 -1.60
CA ALA A 189 -13.96 37.18 -2.98
C ALA A 189 -15.17 37.90 -3.59
N GLN A 190 -14.92 38.73 -4.61
CA GLN A 190 -15.95 39.36 -5.41
C GLN A 190 -16.22 38.53 -6.68
N ILE A 191 -17.43 38.66 -7.24
CA ILE A 191 -17.73 38.07 -8.55
C ILE A 191 -16.75 38.62 -9.58
N GLY A 192 -16.09 37.72 -10.31
CA GLY A 192 -15.04 38.00 -11.27
C GLY A 192 -13.62 37.80 -10.72
N ASP A 193 -13.44 37.68 -9.40
CA ASP A 193 -12.14 37.44 -8.81
C ASP A 193 -11.66 36.00 -9.05
N THR A 194 -10.33 35.86 -9.14
CA THR A 194 -9.68 34.55 -9.16
C THR A 194 -9.44 34.07 -7.74
N VAL A 195 -10.01 32.91 -7.42
CA VAL A 195 -9.84 32.20 -6.15
C VAL A 195 -8.78 31.11 -6.33
N ASN A 196 -7.72 31.16 -5.53
CA ASN A 196 -6.62 30.19 -5.59
C ASN A 196 -6.79 29.11 -4.51
N PHE A 197 -6.59 27.86 -4.88
CA PHE A 197 -6.64 26.71 -4.00
C PHE A 197 -5.27 26.03 -3.92
N LYS A 198 -4.98 25.41 -2.79
CA LYS A 198 -3.77 24.64 -2.56
C LYS A 198 -4.12 23.36 -1.81
N VAL A 199 -3.74 22.23 -2.38
CA VAL A 199 -3.96 20.90 -1.80
C VAL A 199 -2.62 20.27 -1.47
N SER A 200 -2.46 19.85 -0.22
CA SER A 200 -1.29 19.12 0.27
C SER A 200 -1.62 17.65 0.37
N ILE A 201 -0.95 16.81 -0.44
CA ILE A 201 -1.16 15.37 -0.49
C ILE A 201 0.05 14.67 0.12
N ASN A 202 -0.15 13.87 1.17
CA ASN A 202 0.93 13.05 1.73
C ASN A 202 1.01 11.71 0.97
N VAL A 203 1.86 11.65 -0.05
CA VAL A 203 2.09 10.43 -0.83
C VAL A 203 3.05 9.52 -0.08
N LYS A 204 2.60 8.29 0.14
CA LYS A 204 3.36 7.28 0.87
C LYS A 204 4.22 6.45 -0.09
N LYS A 205 5.37 5.97 0.40
CA LYS A 205 6.20 5.04 -0.38
C LYS A 205 5.35 3.82 -0.76
N GLY A 206 5.35 3.46 -2.04
CA GLY A 206 4.61 2.30 -2.54
C GLY A 206 3.14 2.60 -2.91
N ALA A 207 2.72 3.87 -2.89
CA ALA A 207 1.42 4.31 -3.38
C ALA A 207 1.14 3.78 -4.80
N LYS A 208 -0.11 3.41 -5.05
CA LYS A 208 -0.57 2.97 -6.38
C LYS A 208 -1.89 3.59 -6.73
N ASN A 209 -2.06 3.88 -8.01
CA ASN A 209 -3.32 4.36 -8.59
C ASN A 209 -3.93 5.58 -7.89
N TYR A 210 -3.11 6.47 -7.32
CA TYR A 210 -3.62 7.65 -6.65
C TYR A 210 -4.33 8.56 -7.64
N VAL A 211 -5.56 8.93 -7.27
CA VAL A 211 -6.37 9.92 -7.98
C VAL A 211 -6.87 10.94 -6.96
N MET A 212 -6.52 12.21 -7.17
CA MET A 212 -7.16 13.31 -6.45
C MET A 212 -8.43 13.69 -7.20
N HIS A 213 -9.54 13.76 -6.47
CA HIS A 213 -10.84 14.17 -6.96
C HIS A 213 -11.19 15.51 -6.38
N ASP A 214 -11.74 16.41 -7.20
CA ASP A 214 -12.13 17.75 -6.77
C ASP A 214 -13.49 18.15 -7.33
N LYS A 215 -14.33 18.74 -6.49
CA LYS A 215 -15.69 19.14 -6.83
C LYS A 215 -15.95 20.57 -6.37
N MET A 216 -16.20 21.43 -7.35
CA MET A 216 -16.61 22.82 -7.18
C MET A 216 -18.13 22.95 -7.31
N GLU A 217 -18.72 23.84 -6.51
CA GLU A 217 -20.10 24.30 -6.71
C GLU A 217 -20.21 25.26 -7.93
N ASP A 218 -21.44 25.45 -8.41
CA ASP A 218 -21.72 26.14 -9.69
C ASP A 218 -21.27 27.62 -9.70
N GLY A 219 -21.10 28.25 -8.52
CA GLY A 219 -20.56 29.60 -8.39
C GLY A 219 -19.06 29.71 -8.66
N LEU A 220 -18.35 28.59 -8.88
CA LEU A 220 -16.92 28.55 -9.19
C LEU A 220 -16.69 28.02 -10.60
N THR A 221 -16.13 28.85 -11.48
CA THR A 221 -15.69 28.43 -12.82
C THR A 221 -14.25 27.96 -12.78
N PHE A 222 -14.04 26.65 -12.80
CA PHE A 222 -12.71 26.03 -12.79
C PHE A 222 -11.84 26.47 -13.97
N ASN A 223 -10.57 26.80 -13.68
CA ASN A 223 -9.55 27.03 -14.69
C ASN A 223 -8.63 25.80 -14.83
N ALA A 224 -8.89 24.93 -15.82
CA ALA A 224 -8.13 23.70 -16.01
C ALA A 224 -6.63 23.92 -16.28
N ASP A 225 -6.27 25.02 -16.94
CA ASP A 225 -4.88 25.36 -17.27
C ASP A 225 -4.08 25.87 -16.05
N SER A 226 -4.74 26.11 -14.92
CA SER A 226 -4.09 26.59 -13.69
C SER A 226 -3.47 25.49 -12.83
N VAL A 227 -3.72 24.22 -13.14
CA VAL A 227 -3.31 23.10 -12.29
C VAL A 227 -1.80 22.88 -12.37
N GLU A 228 -1.12 23.06 -11.25
CA GLU A 228 0.32 22.85 -11.11
C GLU A 228 0.61 21.96 -9.89
N ILE A 229 1.58 21.06 -10.03
CA ILE A 229 2.12 20.31 -8.89
C ILE A 229 3.62 20.55 -8.83
N ASN A 230 4.08 21.17 -7.74
CA ASN A 230 5.47 21.60 -7.61
C ASN A 230 6.46 20.42 -7.81
N GLY A 231 7.34 20.56 -8.80
CA GLY A 231 8.38 19.57 -9.11
C GLY A 231 7.91 18.39 -9.97
N LEU A 232 6.68 18.38 -10.46
CA LEU A 232 6.12 17.35 -11.35
C LEU A 232 5.75 17.96 -12.70
N THR A 233 5.75 17.13 -13.74
CA THR A 233 5.40 17.54 -15.11
C THR A 233 4.04 16.97 -15.53
N GLN A 234 3.08 17.83 -15.87
CA GLN A 234 1.80 17.41 -16.44
C GLN A 234 2.00 16.66 -17.77
N GLY A 235 1.25 15.57 -17.97
CA GLY A 235 1.38 14.64 -19.10
C GLY A 235 2.47 13.58 -18.94
N ALA A 236 3.37 13.71 -17.96
CA ALA A 236 4.41 12.72 -17.67
C ALA A 236 4.28 12.12 -16.27
N ASP A 237 4.14 12.97 -15.25
CA ASP A 237 4.04 12.56 -13.84
C ASP A 237 2.59 12.52 -13.34
N TYR A 238 1.71 13.33 -13.93
CA TYR A 238 0.28 13.35 -13.66
C TYR A 238 -0.52 13.85 -14.87
N THR A 239 -1.81 13.57 -14.91
CA THR A 239 -2.75 14.12 -15.89
C THR A 239 -3.94 14.76 -15.21
N VAL A 240 -4.45 15.85 -15.78
CA VAL A 240 -5.69 16.49 -15.34
C VAL A 240 -6.81 16.02 -16.25
N VAL A 241 -7.87 15.50 -15.66
CA VAL A 241 -9.03 14.93 -16.34
C VAL A 241 -10.24 15.77 -15.99
N THR A 242 -11.03 16.17 -16.98
CA THR A 242 -12.27 16.93 -16.78
C THR A 242 -13.41 16.27 -17.56
N LYS A 243 -14.59 16.89 -17.61
CA LYS A 243 -15.69 16.41 -18.46
C LYS A 243 -15.40 16.54 -19.96
N ASP A 244 -14.44 17.40 -20.33
CA ASP A 244 -14.11 17.71 -21.72
C ASP A 244 -12.83 16.98 -22.22
N THR A 245 -12.19 16.17 -21.37
CA THR A 245 -11.01 15.36 -21.74
C THR A 245 -11.40 13.98 -22.30
N ASP A 246 -10.43 13.27 -22.89
CA ASP A 246 -10.56 11.85 -23.27
C ASP A 246 -9.44 11.02 -22.61
N PRO A 247 -9.74 10.13 -21.64
CA PRO A 247 -11.08 9.87 -21.08
C PRO A 247 -11.63 11.07 -20.30
N ALA A 248 -12.95 11.13 -20.13
CA ALA A 248 -13.63 12.15 -19.33
C ALA A 248 -13.87 11.67 -17.89
N VAL A 249 -13.96 12.61 -16.94
CA VAL A 249 -14.44 12.33 -15.58
C VAL A 249 -15.85 11.76 -15.65
N THR A 250 -16.09 10.62 -14.98
CA THR A 250 -17.36 9.89 -15.05
C THR A 250 -18.27 10.09 -13.84
N ASP A 251 -17.76 10.68 -12.76
CA ASP A 251 -18.49 10.90 -11.53
C ASP A 251 -19.00 12.35 -11.42
N THR A 252 -19.31 12.80 -10.19
CA THR A 252 -19.82 14.17 -9.96
C THR A 252 -18.72 15.23 -9.78
N CYS A 253 -17.45 14.86 -9.91
CA CYS A 253 -16.33 15.78 -9.74
C CYS A 253 -16.22 16.76 -10.91
N THR A 254 -15.63 17.92 -10.60
CA THR A 254 -15.32 18.96 -11.57
C THR A 254 -14.07 18.56 -12.36
N PHE A 255 -13.07 18.03 -11.67
CA PHE A 255 -11.88 17.44 -12.29
C PHE A 255 -11.26 16.36 -11.40
N GLU A 256 -10.38 15.57 -12.00
CA GLU A 256 -9.53 14.59 -11.33
C GLU A 256 -8.06 14.83 -11.72
N ILE A 257 -7.14 14.52 -10.82
CA ILE A 257 -5.70 14.44 -11.10
C ILE A 257 -5.27 13.00 -10.92
N HIS A 258 -4.82 12.39 -12.02
CA HIS A 258 -4.34 11.01 -12.04
C HIS A 258 -2.82 11.03 -11.96
N PHE A 259 -2.25 10.45 -10.91
CA PHE A 259 -0.81 10.32 -10.78
C PHE A 259 -0.30 9.13 -11.60
N ALA A 260 0.71 9.37 -12.43
CA ALA A 260 1.30 8.29 -13.22
C ALA A 260 1.96 7.25 -12.29
N GLN A 261 1.68 5.97 -12.51
CA GLN A 261 2.30 4.91 -11.69
C GLN A 261 3.84 4.96 -11.76
N SER A 262 4.39 5.32 -12.93
CA SER A 262 5.84 5.54 -13.10
C SER A 262 6.41 6.66 -12.22
N TYR A 263 5.59 7.64 -11.81
CA TYR A 263 5.98 8.64 -10.83
C TYR A 263 5.88 8.07 -9.40
N LEU A 264 4.75 7.46 -9.06
CA LEU A 264 4.52 6.86 -7.73
C LEU A 264 5.58 5.81 -7.37
N ASP A 265 6.01 4.99 -8.34
CA ASP A 265 7.07 4.00 -8.17
C ASP A 265 8.43 4.62 -7.81
N ARG A 266 8.66 5.90 -8.15
CA ARG A 266 9.87 6.65 -7.79
C ARG A 266 9.79 7.30 -6.41
N VAL A 267 8.59 7.40 -5.82
CA VAL A 267 8.38 7.93 -4.47
C VAL A 267 8.98 6.93 -3.46
N SER A 268 10.26 7.17 -3.13
CA SER A 268 11.04 6.23 -2.33
C SER A 268 10.99 6.49 -0.82
N THR A 269 10.35 7.58 -0.41
CA THR A 269 10.05 8.00 0.97
C THR A 269 8.74 8.78 0.96
N ASP A 270 8.06 8.86 2.11
CA ASP A 270 6.89 9.72 2.27
C ASP A 270 7.19 11.14 1.76
N THR A 271 6.34 11.62 0.86
CA THR A 271 6.54 12.86 0.12
C THR A 271 5.24 13.66 0.15
N THR A 272 5.33 14.93 0.55
CA THR A 272 4.20 15.85 0.44
C THR A 272 4.21 16.50 -0.93
N LEU A 273 3.14 16.33 -1.70
CA LEU A 273 2.89 17.06 -2.93
C LEU A 273 2.04 18.28 -2.64
N THR A 274 2.35 19.38 -3.30
CA THR A 274 1.54 20.59 -3.26
C THR A 274 0.96 20.81 -4.64
N VAL A 275 -0.35 20.60 -4.75
CA VAL A 275 -1.15 20.91 -5.93
C VAL A 275 -1.70 22.32 -5.74
N THR A 276 -1.58 23.17 -6.75
CA THR A 276 -2.21 24.49 -6.80
C THR A 276 -3.06 24.61 -8.05
N TYR A 277 -4.20 25.29 -7.94
CA TYR A 277 -5.12 25.54 -9.04
C TYR A 277 -6.05 26.70 -8.67
N SER A 278 -6.82 27.19 -9.62
CA SER A 278 -7.73 28.31 -9.42
C SER A 278 -9.08 28.13 -10.09
N ALA A 279 -10.03 28.94 -9.64
CA ALA A 279 -11.33 29.14 -10.26
C ALA A 279 -11.67 30.64 -10.26
N VAL A 280 -12.61 31.04 -11.10
CA VAL A 280 -13.20 32.39 -11.06
C VAL A 280 -14.54 32.30 -10.34
N LEU A 281 -14.77 33.17 -9.35
CA LEU A 281 -16.09 33.30 -8.72
C LEU A 281 -17.05 33.95 -9.73
N ASN A 282 -18.09 33.24 -10.15
CA ASN A 282 -18.98 33.66 -11.24
C ASN A 282 -20.34 34.19 -10.73
N GLU A 283 -21.19 34.62 -11.64
CA GLU A 283 -22.50 35.22 -11.33
C GLU A 283 -23.51 34.30 -10.64
N ASN A 284 -23.26 32.99 -10.61
CA ASN A 284 -24.10 32.02 -9.90
C ASN A 284 -23.77 31.93 -8.41
N ALA A 285 -22.70 32.59 -7.96
CA ALA A 285 -22.28 32.57 -6.56
C ALA A 285 -23.34 33.19 -5.64
N SER A 286 -23.60 32.52 -4.51
CA SER A 286 -24.50 33.02 -3.47
C SER A 286 -23.83 34.12 -2.64
N VAL A 287 -24.58 35.17 -2.32
CA VAL A 287 -24.13 36.23 -1.39
C VAL A 287 -24.35 35.87 0.08
N ASP A 288 -25.20 34.88 0.35
CA ASP A 288 -25.60 34.47 1.70
C ASP A 288 -24.87 33.20 2.17
N THR A 289 -24.34 32.42 1.23
CA THR A 289 -23.72 31.10 1.47
C THR A 289 -22.42 31.02 0.68
N GLY A 290 -21.31 30.71 1.34
CA GLY A 290 -20.02 30.56 0.65
C GLY A 290 -20.04 29.35 -0.30
N GLU A 291 -19.48 29.54 -1.50
CA GLU A 291 -19.31 28.48 -2.49
C GLU A 291 -18.30 27.45 -2.01
N LYS A 292 -18.66 26.17 -2.12
CA LYS A 292 -17.80 25.08 -1.68
C LYS A 292 -16.92 24.54 -2.78
N ASN A 293 -15.79 24.04 -2.34
CA ASN A 293 -14.85 23.34 -3.16
C ASN A 293 -14.25 22.16 -2.36
N ASP A 294 -14.72 20.94 -2.63
CA ASP A 294 -14.36 19.75 -1.86
C ASP A 294 -13.31 18.92 -2.61
N ALA A 295 -12.35 18.34 -1.88
CA ALA A 295 -11.35 17.44 -2.45
C ALA A 295 -11.23 16.15 -1.65
N LYS A 296 -10.95 15.04 -2.33
CA LYS A 296 -10.65 13.72 -1.73
C LYS A 296 -9.56 13.01 -2.53
N LEU A 297 -8.94 12.02 -1.91
CA LEU A 297 -7.94 11.16 -2.56
C LEU A 297 -8.44 9.71 -2.53
N THR A 298 -8.19 8.96 -3.61
CA THR A 298 -8.44 7.52 -3.72
C THR A 298 -7.21 6.81 -4.25
#